data_AF-A0A5N9ED42-F1
#
_entry.id   AF-A0A5N9ED42-F1
#
_cell.length_a   1.000
_cell.length_b   1.000
_cell.length_c   1.000
_cell.angle_alpha   90.00
_cell.angle_beta   90.00
_cell.angle_gamma   90.00
#
_symmetry.space_group_name_H-M   'P 1'
#
loop_
_entity.id
_entity.type
_entity.pdbx_description
1 polymer ?
#
loop_
_entity_poly.entity_id
_entity_poly.type
_entity_poly.pdbx_seq_one_letter_code
_entity_poly.pdbx_strand_id
1 'polypeptide(L)'
;MIAFRRLVAVTIGVVFAPIFVLSLISAQISDLATNPDHMNDMITDSGIIDNAYIKILPEISQEIALEGVSIGEVMDTHLTVTFEDTESAGLLISDLFTEIFPQQYTEQIIQSTVESIIRYLNQDTDDFEIDLQLNERVESIGPAFEKAVYELHLVESILNNVLVPIAYENVSSVMSNSLGLKFTEKEFEVYFRRIMPPEWLETHVVDGVNKLTIYFSGNSENFNIEIPISSRVDLVGEVLKDKLKKDKNAREVVFTKVIEPLSERMIKSTNTFNYGIAFSREEILEVLKGKASDEWMKTESGRFIDEFVKYMNSEDDSFQYIVDISTLRDSAVDNLLDIASERLDQRIEELPPCSGLVALLTINLKSPDLPKCLP
;
A
#
# COMPACT_ATOMS: atom_id res chain seq x y z
N MET A 1 -34.58 91.70 21.22
CA MET A 1 -35.42 90.51 20.90
C MET A 1 -35.00 89.79 19.61
N ILE A 2 -34.74 90.49 18.50
CA ILE A 2 -34.33 89.86 17.21
C ILE A 2 -32.95 89.19 17.30
N ALA A 3 -31.98 89.80 17.98
CA ALA A 3 -30.64 89.24 18.15
C ALA A 3 -30.63 87.92 18.95
N PHE A 4 -31.46 87.83 20.01
CA PHE A 4 -31.62 86.60 20.81
C PHE A 4 -32.27 85.48 20.00
N ARG A 5 -33.29 85.78 19.18
CA ARG A 5 -33.90 84.80 18.26
C ARG A 5 -32.91 84.30 17.21
N ARG A 6 -32.05 85.16 16.67
CA ARG A 6 -30.99 84.75 15.73
C ARG A 6 -29.92 83.89 16.41
N LEU A 7 -29.51 84.25 17.62
CA LEU A 7 -28.55 83.46 18.39
C LEU A 7 -29.11 82.05 18.68
N VAL A 8 -30.35 81.96 19.16
CA VAL A 8 -31.03 80.68 19.42
C VAL A 8 -31.23 79.86 18.15
N ALA A 9 -31.63 80.49 17.04
CA ALA A 9 -31.78 79.79 15.76
C ALA A 9 -30.46 79.24 15.22
N VAL A 10 -29.36 79.98 15.39
CA VAL A 10 -28.01 79.52 15.00
C VAL A 10 -27.55 78.39 15.91
N THR A 11 -27.76 78.48 17.23
CA THR A 11 -27.40 77.39 18.15
C THR A 11 -28.21 76.12 17.88
N ILE A 12 -29.51 76.25 17.61
CA ILE A 12 -30.36 75.12 17.22
C ILE A 12 -29.91 74.54 15.87
N GLY A 13 -29.66 75.37 14.85
CA GLY A 13 -29.19 74.89 13.54
C GLY A 13 -27.85 74.15 13.62
N VAL A 14 -26.91 74.66 14.42
CA VAL A 14 -25.57 74.05 14.61
C VAL A 14 -25.65 72.74 15.37
N VAL A 15 -26.60 72.55 16.30
CA VAL A 15 -26.76 71.30 17.06
C VAL A 15 -27.64 70.29 16.32
N PHE A 16 -28.70 70.76 15.64
CA PHE A 16 -29.70 69.89 15.04
C PHE A 16 -29.29 69.38 13.65
N ALA A 17 -28.55 70.17 12.86
CA ALA A 17 -28.11 69.74 11.54
C ALA A 17 -27.15 68.52 11.60
N PRO A 18 -26.14 68.45 12.49
CA PRO A 18 -25.31 67.26 12.64
C PRO A 18 -26.10 66.04 13.08
N ILE A 19 -27.04 66.19 14.02
CA ILE A 19 -27.89 65.09 14.51
C ILE A 19 -28.81 64.59 13.39
N PHE A 20 -29.38 65.48 12.59
CA PHE A 20 -30.21 65.13 11.45
C PHE A 20 -29.41 64.41 10.36
N VAL A 21 -28.19 64.86 10.06
CA VAL A 21 -27.30 64.18 9.10
C VAL A 21 -26.87 62.82 9.64
N LEU A 22 -26.51 62.70 10.92
CA LEU A 22 -26.20 61.42 11.55
C LEU A 22 -27.42 60.49 11.58
N SER A 23 -28.63 61.02 11.77
CA SER A 23 -29.87 60.26 11.71
C SER A 23 -30.19 59.79 10.29
N LEU A 24 -29.93 60.61 9.27
CA LEU A 24 -30.10 60.22 7.87
C LEU A 24 -29.06 59.18 7.46
N ILE A 25 -27.80 59.33 7.89
CA ILE A 25 -26.74 58.34 7.68
C ILE A 25 -27.09 57.04 8.40
N SER A 26 -27.56 57.10 9.65
CA SER A 26 -27.98 55.91 10.39
C SER A 26 -29.21 55.24 9.78
N ALA A 27 -30.17 56.01 9.28
CA ALA A 27 -31.34 55.49 8.59
C ALA A 27 -30.95 54.85 7.25
N GLN A 28 -30.06 55.48 6.48
CA GLN A 28 -29.52 54.92 5.23
C GLN A 28 -28.67 53.68 5.47
N ILE A 29 -27.82 53.66 6.51
CA ILE A 29 -27.02 52.48 6.87
C ILE A 29 -27.94 51.34 7.33
N SER A 30 -29.00 51.66 8.08
CA SER A 30 -30.01 50.67 8.46
C SER A 30 -30.66 50.10 7.21
N ASP A 31 -31.22 50.93 6.33
CA ASP A 31 -31.92 50.52 5.11
C ASP A 31 -31.00 49.75 4.12
N LEU A 32 -29.72 50.11 4.07
CA LEU A 32 -28.69 49.45 3.27
C LEU A 32 -28.28 48.09 3.85
N ALA A 33 -28.30 47.93 5.17
CA ALA A 33 -27.93 46.69 5.86
C ALA A 33 -29.10 45.72 6.08
N THR A 34 -30.35 46.21 6.00
CA THR A 34 -31.57 45.41 6.22
C THR A 34 -32.31 45.05 4.94
N ASN A 35 -31.80 45.44 3.76
CA ASN A 35 -32.38 45.04 2.47
C ASN A 35 -31.51 43.98 1.79
N PRO A 36 -32.03 42.76 1.54
CA PRO A 36 -31.26 41.68 0.94
C PRO A 36 -30.84 41.94 -0.49
N ASP A 37 -31.65 42.63 -1.28
CA ASP A 37 -31.32 42.94 -2.67
C ASP A 37 -30.08 43.85 -2.73
N HIS A 38 -29.98 44.85 -1.84
CA HIS A 38 -28.82 45.76 -1.79
C HIS A 38 -27.53 45.08 -1.33
N MET A 39 -27.60 44.15 -0.38
CA MET A 39 -26.42 43.39 0.06
C MET A 39 -25.98 42.37 -0.99
N ASN A 40 -26.92 41.73 -1.68
CA ASN A 40 -26.63 40.84 -2.80
C ASN A 40 -26.00 41.60 -3.96
N ASP A 41 -26.57 42.75 -4.36
CA ASP A 41 -25.99 43.63 -5.38
C ASP A 41 -24.57 44.06 -4.99
N MET A 42 -24.33 44.44 -3.73
CA MET A 42 -23.00 44.83 -3.26
C MET A 42 -21.99 43.67 -3.35
N ILE A 43 -22.39 42.43 -3.04
CA ILE A 43 -21.53 41.25 -3.15
C ILE A 43 -21.24 40.92 -4.62
N THR A 44 -22.25 40.94 -5.48
CA THR A 44 -22.08 40.70 -6.91
C THR A 44 -21.22 41.78 -7.56
N ASP A 45 -21.52 43.07 -7.30
CA ASP A 45 -20.79 44.22 -7.85
C ASP A 45 -19.35 44.31 -7.32
N SER A 46 -19.07 43.75 -6.14
CA SER A 46 -17.70 43.68 -5.62
C SER A 46 -16.79 42.81 -6.49
N GLY A 47 -17.36 41.94 -7.33
CA GLY A 47 -16.63 40.96 -8.13
C GLY A 47 -15.82 39.98 -7.28
N ILE A 48 -16.14 39.81 -5.99
CA ILE A 48 -15.40 38.89 -5.10
C ILE A 48 -15.54 37.46 -5.60
N ILE A 49 -16.74 37.04 -5.99
CA ILE A 49 -17.00 35.68 -6.48
C ILE A 49 -16.30 35.49 -7.84
N ASP A 50 -16.48 36.43 -8.79
CA ASP A 50 -15.77 36.40 -10.07
C ASP A 50 -14.25 36.31 -9.90
N ASN A 51 -13.66 37.14 -9.03
CA ASN A 51 -12.23 37.11 -8.75
C ASN A 51 -11.80 35.79 -8.09
N ALA A 52 -12.64 35.19 -7.24
CA ALA A 52 -12.35 33.90 -6.63
C ALA A 52 -12.23 32.80 -7.70
N TYR A 53 -13.15 32.73 -8.66
CA TYR A 53 -13.13 31.72 -9.72
C TYR A 53 -12.12 32.02 -10.84
N ILE A 54 -11.93 33.28 -11.23
CA ILE A 54 -11.09 33.65 -12.38
C ILE A 54 -9.61 33.82 -12.01
N LYS A 55 -9.29 34.19 -10.76
CA LYS A 55 -7.91 34.48 -10.33
C LYS A 55 -7.45 33.55 -9.22
N ILE A 56 -8.18 33.52 -8.10
CA ILE A 56 -7.71 32.84 -6.88
C ILE A 56 -7.68 31.33 -7.08
N LEU A 57 -8.75 30.75 -7.62
CA LEU A 57 -8.87 29.31 -7.80
C LEU A 57 -7.78 28.75 -8.75
N PRO A 58 -7.54 29.34 -9.94
CA PRO A 58 -6.42 28.91 -10.79
C PRO A 58 -5.05 29.06 -10.11
N GLU A 59 -4.81 30.17 -9.39
CA GLU A 59 -3.54 30.37 -8.67
C GLU A 59 -3.31 29.33 -7.57
N ILE A 60 -4.33 29.05 -6.74
CA ILE A 60 -4.24 28.02 -5.70
C ILE A 60 -4.10 26.62 -6.31
N SER A 61 -4.84 26.33 -7.37
CA SER A 61 -4.77 25.02 -8.05
C SER A 61 -3.38 24.79 -8.64
N GLN A 62 -2.77 25.84 -9.21
CA GLN A 62 -1.41 25.80 -9.69
C GLN A 62 -0.40 25.60 -8.56
N GLU A 63 -0.58 26.26 -7.41
CA GLU A 63 0.28 26.06 -6.24
C GLU A 63 0.18 24.62 -5.71
N ILE A 64 -1.03 24.06 -5.61
CA ILE A 64 -1.25 22.66 -5.22
C ILE A 64 -0.53 21.71 -6.19
N ALA A 65 -0.60 21.99 -7.49
CA ALA A 65 0.10 21.18 -8.49
C ALA A 65 1.63 21.28 -8.37
N LEU A 66 2.16 22.46 -7.98
CA LEU A 66 3.59 22.68 -7.79
C LEU A 66 4.14 22.05 -6.50
N GLU A 67 3.43 22.22 -5.38
CA GLU A 67 3.82 21.66 -4.09
C GLU A 67 3.57 20.14 -4.00
N GLY A 68 2.61 19.65 -4.79
CA GLY A 68 2.08 18.30 -4.68
C GLY A 68 1.13 18.14 -3.49
N VAL A 69 0.47 16.98 -3.41
CA VAL A 69 -0.50 16.69 -2.35
C VAL A 69 0.14 15.79 -1.31
N SER A 70 0.30 16.29 -0.08
CA SER A 70 0.73 15.45 1.04
C SER A 70 -0.43 14.54 1.49
N ILE A 71 -0.18 13.23 1.48
CA ILE A 71 -1.13 12.21 2.00
C ILE A 71 -0.87 11.95 3.50
N GLY A 72 0.04 12.72 4.11
CA GLY A 72 0.46 12.54 5.49
C GLY A 72 1.58 11.51 5.63
N GLU A 73 1.67 10.91 6.82
CA GLU A 73 2.74 10.00 7.20
C GLU A 73 2.22 8.57 7.27
N VAL A 74 2.83 7.68 6.49
CA VAL A 74 2.56 6.24 6.54
C VAL A 74 3.86 5.54 6.89
N MET A 75 3.87 4.83 8.02
CA MET A 75 5.04 4.07 8.49
C MET A 75 6.31 4.93 8.57
N ASP A 76 6.23 6.09 9.23
CA ASP A 76 7.30 7.08 9.42
C ASP A 76 7.86 7.72 8.12
N THR A 77 7.15 7.54 7.00
CA THR A 77 7.50 8.15 5.70
C THR A 77 6.47 9.19 5.32
N HIS A 78 6.93 10.42 5.08
CA HIS A 78 6.09 11.49 4.55
C HIS A 78 5.81 11.25 3.07
N LEU A 79 4.54 11.18 2.71
CA LEU A 79 4.12 10.87 1.36
C LEU A 79 3.57 12.11 0.68
N THR A 80 4.14 12.42 -0.47
CA THR A 80 3.67 13.49 -1.34
C THR A 80 3.44 12.92 -2.73
N VAL A 81 2.24 13.13 -3.26
CA VAL A 81 1.94 12.87 -4.66
C VAL A 81 2.36 14.08 -5.46
N THR A 82 3.29 13.87 -6.36
CA THR A 82 3.73 14.88 -7.32
C THR A 82 3.10 14.61 -8.69
N PHE A 83 2.98 15.68 -9.47
CA PHE A 83 2.45 15.65 -10.82
C PHE A 83 3.61 15.83 -11.81
N GLU A 84 3.63 15.05 -12.90
CA GLU A 84 4.67 15.20 -13.92
C GLU A 84 4.54 16.52 -14.68
N ASP A 85 3.31 16.91 -15.04
CA ASP A 85 2.96 18.18 -15.67
C ASP A 85 2.13 19.01 -14.70
N THR A 86 2.79 19.94 -14.00
CA THR A 86 2.17 20.78 -12.98
C THR A 86 1.27 21.87 -13.58
N GLU A 87 1.47 22.27 -14.85
CA GLU A 87 0.63 23.26 -15.51
C GLU A 87 -0.71 22.64 -15.90
N SER A 88 -0.66 21.49 -16.59
CA SER A 88 -1.88 20.73 -16.92
C SER A 88 -2.61 20.29 -15.64
N ALA A 89 -1.88 19.85 -14.62
CA ALA A 89 -2.49 19.46 -13.35
C ALA A 89 -3.20 20.63 -12.64
N GLY A 90 -2.61 21.82 -12.63
CA GLY A 90 -3.21 23.01 -12.04
C GLY A 90 -4.53 23.40 -12.72
N LEU A 91 -4.57 23.36 -14.06
CA LEU A 91 -5.80 23.60 -14.82
C LEU A 91 -6.88 22.57 -14.51
N LEU A 92 -6.52 21.29 -14.50
CA LEU A 92 -7.45 20.21 -14.21
C LEU A 92 -8.00 20.27 -12.79
N ILE A 93 -7.18 20.58 -11.79
CA ILE A 93 -7.63 20.77 -10.39
C ILE A 93 -8.66 21.92 -10.32
N SER A 94 -8.40 23.03 -11.02
CA SER A 94 -9.32 24.17 -11.09
C SER A 94 -10.65 23.78 -11.77
N ASP A 95 -10.58 23.01 -12.86
CA ASP A 95 -11.76 22.52 -13.59
C ASP A 95 -12.59 21.57 -12.72
N LEU A 96 -11.94 20.64 -12.01
CA LEU A 96 -12.59 19.71 -11.08
C LEU A 96 -13.31 20.44 -9.95
N PHE A 97 -12.67 21.47 -9.38
CA PHE A 97 -13.32 22.30 -8.36
C PHE A 97 -14.54 23.01 -8.94
N THR A 98 -14.44 23.55 -10.15
CA THR A 98 -15.55 24.28 -10.80
C THR A 98 -16.69 23.34 -11.20
N GLU A 99 -16.40 22.07 -11.49
CA GLU A 99 -17.39 21.04 -11.75
C GLU A 99 -18.18 20.66 -10.48
N ILE A 100 -17.48 20.48 -9.36
CA ILE A 100 -18.12 20.18 -8.07
C ILE A 100 -18.84 21.41 -7.52
N PHE A 101 -18.21 22.59 -7.55
CA PHE A 101 -18.76 23.85 -7.03
C PHE A 101 -18.81 24.91 -8.14
N PRO A 102 -19.81 24.87 -9.04
CA PRO A 102 -19.97 25.88 -10.08
C PRO A 102 -20.15 27.27 -9.49
N GLN A 103 -19.65 28.29 -10.18
CA GLN A 103 -19.79 29.68 -9.75
C GLN A 103 -21.24 30.07 -9.44
N GLN A 104 -22.16 29.68 -10.32
CA GLN A 104 -23.59 29.96 -10.18
C GLN A 104 -24.19 29.36 -8.89
N TYR A 105 -23.72 28.17 -8.50
CA TYR A 105 -24.13 27.54 -7.24
C TYR A 105 -23.62 28.32 -6.03
N THR A 106 -22.36 28.77 -6.04
CA THR A 106 -21.78 29.59 -4.97
C THR A 106 -22.52 30.93 -4.84
N GLU A 107 -22.86 31.57 -5.96
CA GLU A 107 -23.66 32.79 -5.98
C GLU A 107 -25.04 32.57 -5.35
N GLN A 108 -25.74 31.51 -5.74
CA GLN A 108 -27.06 31.17 -5.21
C GLN A 108 -27.03 30.92 -3.70
N ILE A 109 -26.03 30.18 -3.20
CA ILE A 109 -25.90 29.94 -1.75
C ILE A 109 -25.65 31.24 -1.00
N ILE A 110 -24.75 32.09 -1.50
CA ILE A 110 -24.45 33.37 -0.84
C ILE A 110 -25.70 34.25 -0.83
N GLN A 111 -26.41 34.35 -1.95
CA GLN A 111 -27.65 35.13 -2.06
C GLN A 111 -28.73 34.62 -1.10
N SER A 112 -28.98 33.31 -1.09
CA SER A 112 -29.95 32.68 -0.20
C SER A 112 -29.57 32.85 1.27
N THR A 113 -28.28 32.73 1.60
CA THR A 113 -27.76 32.93 2.96
C THR A 113 -27.96 34.36 3.43
N VAL A 114 -27.64 35.35 2.57
CA VAL A 114 -27.85 36.77 2.85
C VAL A 114 -29.33 37.09 3.07
N GLU A 115 -30.20 36.60 2.20
CA GLU A 115 -31.66 36.76 2.32
C GLU A 115 -32.19 36.18 3.65
N SER A 116 -31.75 34.99 4.01
CA SER A 116 -32.17 34.32 5.24
C SER A 116 -31.65 35.03 6.49
N ILE A 117 -30.39 35.48 6.51
CA ILE A 117 -29.83 36.26 7.63
C ILE A 117 -30.58 37.58 7.80
N ILE A 118 -30.87 38.30 6.71
CA ILE A 118 -31.54 39.60 6.80
C ILE A 118 -32.98 39.46 7.29
N ARG A 119 -33.73 38.47 6.78
CA ARG A 119 -35.09 38.17 7.29
C ARG A 119 -35.08 37.90 8.79
N TYR A 120 -34.11 37.13 9.27
CA TYR A 120 -33.93 36.88 10.70
C TYR A 120 -33.59 38.16 11.49
N LEU A 121 -32.66 38.99 11.01
CA LEU A 121 -32.30 40.27 11.66
C LEU A 121 -33.48 41.25 11.71
N ASN A 122 -34.33 41.25 10.68
CA ASN A 122 -35.54 42.04 10.59
C ASN A 122 -36.70 41.48 11.45
N GLN A 123 -36.51 40.30 12.06
CA GLN A 123 -37.55 39.57 12.80
C GLN A 123 -38.73 39.14 11.91
N ASP A 124 -38.51 38.99 10.60
CA ASP A 124 -39.48 38.41 9.68
C ASP A 124 -39.60 36.88 9.87
N THR A 125 -38.53 36.26 10.38
CA THR A 125 -38.46 34.85 10.75
C THR A 125 -37.79 34.68 12.13
N ASP A 126 -38.22 33.68 12.90
CA ASP A 126 -37.66 33.37 14.23
C ASP A 126 -36.35 32.54 14.16
N ASP A 127 -36.10 31.90 13.01
CA ASP A 127 -34.87 31.19 12.68
C ASP A 127 -34.40 31.52 11.26
N PHE A 128 -33.21 31.03 10.91
CA PHE A 128 -32.76 30.98 9.53
C PHE A 128 -32.23 29.59 9.22
N GLU A 129 -32.56 29.08 8.04
CA GLU A 129 -32.07 27.82 7.49
C GLU A 129 -31.22 28.11 6.26
N ILE A 130 -30.09 27.43 6.14
CA ILE A 130 -29.22 27.49 4.96
C ILE A 130 -29.33 26.15 4.26
N ASP A 131 -30.07 26.12 3.15
CA ASP A 131 -30.10 24.96 2.27
C ASP A 131 -28.89 25.00 1.33
N LEU A 132 -27.92 24.13 1.60
CA LEU A 132 -26.71 24.01 0.80
C LEU A 132 -26.91 23.15 -0.46
N GLN A 133 -28.05 22.47 -0.64
CA GLN A 133 -28.33 21.64 -1.82
C GLN A 133 -27.17 20.68 -2.20
N LEU A 134 -26.58 20.05 -1.18
CA LEU A 134 -25.35 19.26 -1.34
C LEU A 134 -25.54 17.98 -2.17
N ASN A 135 -26.77 17.51 -2.37
CA ASN A 135 -27.05 16.24 -3.05
C ASN A 135 -26.42 16.21 -4.45
N GLU A 136 -26.69 17.22 -5.28
CA GLU A 136 -26.11 17.30 -6.64
C GLU A 136 -24.58 17.46 -6.61
N ARG A 137 -24.06 18.13 -5.58
CA ARG A 137 -22.62 18.35 -5.40
C ARG A 137 -21.93 17.03 -5.09
N VAL A 138 -22.52 16.22 -4.22
CA VAL A 138 -22.06 14.88 -3.90
C VAL A 138 -22.13 13.98 -5.13
N GLU A 139 -23.21 14.05 -5.91
CA GLU A 139 -23.34 13.27 -7.16
C GLU A 139 -22.27 13.63 -8.21
N SER A 140 -21.77 14.86 -8.18
CA SER A 140 -20.70 15.33 -9.07
C SER A 140 -19.30 14.84 -8.64
N ILE A 141 -19.12 14.37 -7.40
CA ILE A 141 -17.82 13.90 -6.89
C ILE A 141 -17.32 12.67 -7.66
N GLY A 142 -18.19 11.70 -7.94
CA GLY A 142 -17.79 10.45 -8.61
C GLY A 142 -17.18 10.71 -9.99
N PRO A 143 -17.92 11.37 -10.92
CA PRO A 143 -17.41 11.74 -12.23
C PRO A 143 -16.17 12.64 -12.19
N ALA A 144 -16.14 13.64 -11.30
CA ALA A 144 -14.99 14.52 -11.14
C ALA A 144 -13.75 13.71 -10.66
N PHE A 145 -13.93 12.82 -9.69
CA PHE A 145 -12.86 11.96 -9.21
C PHE A 145 -12.36 11.01 -10.30
N GLU A 146 -13.26 10.39 -11.07
CA GLU A 146 -12.91 9.53 -12.20
C GLU A 146 -12.08 10.30 -13.24
N LYS A 147 -12.53 11.50 -13.61
CA LYS A 147 -11.78 12.40 -14.50
C LYS A 147 -10.39 12.71 -13.92
N ALA A 148 -10.31 13.03 -12.63
CA ALA A 148 -9.04 13.28 -11.96
C ALA A 148 -8.09 12.08 -12.04
N VAL A 149 -8.58 10.87 -11.74
CA VAL A 149 -7.78 9.64 -11.78
C VAL A 149 -7.15 9.44 -13.16
N TYR A 150 -7.93 9.59 -14.24
CA TYR A 150 -7.46 9.32 -15.59
C TYR A 150 -6.67 10.47 -16.21
N GLU A 151 -7.11 11.72 -16.05
CA GLU A 151 -6.47 12.89 -16.70
C GLU A 151 -5.22 13.36 -15.95
N LEU A 152 -5.15 13.17 -14.63
CA LEU A 152 -3.95 13.48 -13.83
C LEU A 152 -3.03 12.26 -13.62
N HIS A 153 -3.39 11.10 -14.15
CA HIS A 153 -2.68 9.84 -13.92
C HIS A 153 -2.40 9.58 -12.42
N LEU A 154 -3.37 9.90 -11.55
CA LEU A 154 -3.16 9.91 -10.09
C LEU A 154 -2.68 8.57 -9.56
N VAL A 155 -3.24 7.48 -10.09
CA VAL A 155 -2.87 6.13 -9.65
C VAL A 155 -1.44 5.79 -10.03
N GLU A 156 -0.98 6.19 -11.21
CA GLU A 156 0.42 6.00 -11.62
C GLU A 156 1.36 6.83 -10.72
N SER A 157 1.01 8.08 -10.43
CA SER A 157 1.78 8.92 -9.50
C SER A 157 1.83 8.34 -8.09
N ILE A 158 0.70 7.86 -7.56
CA ILE A 158 0.64 7.19 -6.25
C ILE A 158 1.44 5.89 -6.27
N LEU A 159 1.33 5.11 -7.34
CA LEU A 159 2.05 3.86 -7.50
C LEU A 159 3.56 4.09 -7.42
N ASN A 160 4.07 5.10 -8.14
CA ASN A 160 5.49 5.43 -8.23
C ASN A 160 6.06 6.09 -6.98
N ASN A 161 5.35 7.08 -6.46
CA ASN A 161 5.86 7.92 -5.38
C ASN A 161 5.57 7.32 -3.99
N VAL A 162 4.60 6.40 -3.90
CA VAL A 162 4.09 5.91 -2.61
C VAL A 162 4.11 4.39 -2.53
N LEU A 163 3.33 3.69 -3.36
CA LEU A 163 3.05 2.27 -3.15
C LEU A 163 4.27 1.39 -3.40
N VAL A 164 4.98 1.58 -4.51
CA VAL A 164 6.17 0.79 -4.84
C VAL A 164 7.29 1.00 -3.80
N PRO A 165 7.68 2.23 -3.43
CA PRO A 165 8.72 2.45 -2.43
C PRO A 165 8.39 1.82 -1.08
N ILE A 166 7.19 2.07 -0.54
CA ILE A 166 6.76 1.51 0.74
C ILE A 166 6.73 -0.02 0.66
N ALA A 167 6.17 -0.58 -0.41
CA ALA A 167 6.08 -2.02 -0.56
C ALA A 167 7.48 -2.65 -0.67
N TYR A 168 8.42 -2.02 -1.38
CA TYR A 168 9.77 -2.52 -1.50
C TYR A 168 10.48 -2.55 -0.14
N GLU A 169 10.44 -1.45 0.61
CA GLU A 169 11.09 -1.35 1.92
C GLU A 169 10.58 -2.42 2.89
N ASN A 170 9.26 -2.61 2.93
CA ASN A 170 8.62 -3.51 3.88
C ASN A 170 8.65 -4.98 3.44
N VAL A 171 8.38 -5.26 2.17
CA VAL A 171 8.29 -6.64 1.66
C VAL A 171 9.68 -7.21 1.37
N SER A 172 10.58 -6.44 0.75
CA SER A 172 11.90 -6.96 0.37
C SER A 172 12.72 -7.41 1.59
N SER A 173 12.67 -6.64 2.68
CA SER A 173 13.32 -6.98 3.95
C SER A 173 12.79 -8.28 4.54
N VAL A 174 11.46 -8.44 4.62
CA VAL A 174 10.81 -9.65 5.14
C VAL A 174 11.14 -10.87 4.28
N MET A 175 11.10 -10.72 2.95
CA MET A 175 11.40 -11.79 2.00
C MET A 175 12.87 -12.23 2.08
N SER A 176 13.80 -11.28 2.19
CA SER A 176 15.21 -11.57 2.37
C SER A 176 15.51 -12.25 3.70
N ASN A 177 14.92 -11.79 4.81
CA ASN A 177 15.22 -12.31 6.14
C ASN A 177 14.55 -13.67 6.41
N SER A 178 13.28 -13.78 6.07
CA SER A 178 12.49 -14.98 6.36
C SER A 178 12.79 -16.09 5.36
N LEU A 179 12.78 -15.73 4.08
CA LEU A 179 12.88 -16.67 2.97
C LEU A 179 14.21 -16.59 2.25
N GLY A 180 15.16 -15.70 2.58
CA GLY A 180 16.41 -15.60 1.80
C GLY A 180 16.21 -15.12 0.35
N LEU A 181 15.01 -14.65 0.00
CA LEU A 181 14.66 -14.19 -1.33
C LEU A 181 14.97 -12.70 -1.45
N LYS A 182 16.02 -12.38 -2.20
CA LYS A 182 16.46 -11.00 -2.42
C LYS A 182 15.93 -10.47 -3.74
N PHE A 183 15.27 -9.33 -3.68
CA PHE A 183 14.83 -8.58 -4.85
C PHE A 183 15.67 -7.32 -4.98
N THR A 184 16.08 -7.01 -6.21
CA THR A 184 16.54 -5.64 -6.50
C THR A 184 15.33 -4.72 -6.59
N GLU A 185 15.52 -3.42 -6.36
CA GLU A 185 14.43 -2.42 -6.46
C GLU A 185 13.73 -2.47 -7.82
N LYS A 186 14.49 -2.50 -8.92
CA LYS A 186 13.95 -2.59 -10.29
C LYS A 186 13.21 -3.91 -10.54
N GLU A 187 13.71 -5.02 -10.01
CA GLU A 187 13.04 -6.31 -10.13
C GLU A 187 11.73 -6.33 -9.34
N PHE A 188 11.74 -5.77 -8.13
CA PHE A 188 10.56 -5.64 -7.30
C PHE A 188 9.50 -4.77 -7.97
N GLU A 189 9.86 -3.62 -8.52
CA GLU A 189 8.95 -2.73 -9.25
C GLU A 189 8.26 -3.47 -10.41
N VAL A 190 9.03 -4.16 -11.25
CA VAL A 190 8.49 -4.94 -12.39
C VAL A 190 7.49 -5.99 -11.91
N TYR A 191 7.81 -6.69 -10.83
CA TYR A 191 6.91 -7.69 -10.26
C TYR A 191 5.69 -7.06 -9.59
N PHE A 192 5.85 -5.96 -8.87
CA PHE A 192 4.77 -5.23 -8.22
C PHE A 192 3.75 -4.76 -9.26
N ARG A 193 4.21 -4.14 -10.35
CA ARG A 193 3.35 -3.69 -11.46
C ARG A 193 2.67 -4.82 -12.20
N ARG A 194 3.28 -6.02 -12.24
CA ARG A 194 2.60 -7.21 -12.78
C ARG A 194 1.48 -7.68 -11.87
N ILE A 195 1.68 -7.63 -10.55
CA ILE A 195 0.69 -8.06 -9.56
C ILE A 195 -0.43 -7.03 -9.46
N MET A 196 -0.09 -5.75 -9.34
CA MET A 196 -1.00 -4.61 -9.22
C MET A 196 -0.77 -3.64 -10.38
N PRO A 197 -1.27 -3.95 -11.58
CA PRO A 197 -1.16 -3.03 -12.70
C PRO A 197 -1.97 -1.76 -12.44
N PRO A 198 -1.51 -0.58 -12.93
CA PRO A 198 -2.18 0.70 -12.70
C PRO A 198 -3.67 0.66 -13.04
N GLU A 199 -4.03 0.06 -14.17
CA GLU A 199 -5.41 0.03 -14.67
C GLU A 199 -6.35 -0.76 -13.73
N TRP A 200 -5.81 -1.76 -13.04
CA TRP A 200 -6.58 -2.48 -12.02
C TRP A 200 -6.79 -1.62 -10.78
N LEU A 201 -5.76 -0.92 -10.31
CA LEU A 201 -5.87 0.00 -9.18
C LEU A 201 -6.86 1.13 -9.49
N GLU A 202 -6.78 1.74 -10.68
CA GLU A 202 -7.71 2.76 -11.18
C GLU A 202 -9.15 2.29 -11.09
N THR A 203 -9.45 1.10 -11.65
CA THR A 203 -10.81 0.54 -11.65
C THR A 203 -11.37 0.42 -10.23
N HIS A 204 -10.60 -0.15 -9.29
CA HIS A 204 -11.11 -0.38 -7.92
C HIS A 204 -11.21 0.89 -7.09
N VAL A 205 -10.32 1.86 -7.33
CA VAL A 205 -10.38 3.16 -6.65
C VAL A 205 -11.58 3.96 -7.15
N VAL A 206 -11.81 4.02 -8.46
CA VAL A 206 -12.97 4.69 -9.07
C VAL A 206 -14.28 4.02 -8.62
N ASP A 207 -14.36 2.69 -8.69
CA ASP A 207 -15.54 1.94 -8.22
C ASP A 207 -15.84 2.19 -6.74
N GLY A 208 -14.79 2.29 -5.91
CA GLY A 208 -14.89 2.62 -4.49
C GLY A 208 -15.51 4.00 -4.27
N VAL A 209 -14.98 5.03 -4.94
CA VAL A 209 -15.49 6.41 -4.81
C VAL A 209 -16.91 6.52 -5.36
N ASN A 210 -17.22 5.91 -6.51
CA ASN A 210 -18.57 5.92 -7.07
C ASN A 210 -19.61 5.29 -6.13
N LYS A 211 -19.26 4.19 -5.46
CA LYS A 211 -20.12 3.57 -4.44
C LYS A 211 -20.33 4.48 -3.22
N LEU A 212 -19.29 5.19 -2.78
CA LEU A 212 -19.40 6.17 -1.70
C LEU A 212 -20.27 7.36 -2.11
N THR A 213 -20.11 7.87 -3.34
CA THR A 213 -20.95 8.94 -3.89
C THR A 213 -22.43 8.57 -3.87
N ILE A 214 -22.79 7.37 -4.34
CA ILE A 214 -24.19 6.88 -4.34
C ILE A 214 -24.75 6.78 -2.91
N TYR A 215 -23.93 6.37 -1.94
CA TYR A 215 -24.34 6.29 -0.54
C TYR A 215 -24.53 7.68 0.07
N PHE A 216 -23.55 8.57 -0.07
CA PHE A 216 -23.61 9.92 0.50
C PHE A 216 -24.65 10.83 -0.16
N SER A 217 -25.02 10.57 -1.42
CA SER A 217 -26.14 11.27 -2.05
C SER A 217 -27.51 10.80 -1.56
N GLY A 218 -27.57 9.77 -0.71
CA GLY A 218 -28.82 9.18 -0.21
C GLY A 218 -29.49 8.20 -1.20
N ASN A 219 -28.83 7.90 -2.33
CA ASN A 219 -29.35 6.97 -3.34
C ASN A 219 -29.16 5.49 -2.94
N SER A 220 -28.42 5.21 -1.85
CA SER A 220 -28.32 3.89 -1.23
C SER A 220 -28.21 4.00 0.29
N GLU A 221 -28.88 3.09 1.01
CA GLU A 221 -28.78 2.99 2.48
C GLU A 221 -27.49 2.30 2.96
N ASN A 222 -26.78 1.60 2.07
CA ASN A 222 -25.55 0.88 2.39
C ASN A 222 -24.56 0.96 1.22
N PHE A 223 -23.27 0.78 1.50
CA PHE A 223 -22.26 0.59 0.47
C PHE A 223 -21.39 -0.63 0.79
N ASN A 224 -20.89 -1.29 -0.26
CA ASN A 224 -19.96 -2.42 -0.14
C ASN A 224 -18.82 -2.27 -1.15
N ILE A 225 -17.60 -2.06 -0.66
CA ILE A 225 -16.39 -2.00 -1.48
C ILE A 225 -15.80 -3.41 -1.51
N GLU A 226 -15.74 -4.01 -2.69
CA GLU A 226 -15.20 -5.34 -2.90
C GLU A 226 -13.93 -5.22 -3.74
N ILE A 227 -12.81 -5.71 -3.22
CA ILE A 227 -11.52 -5.70 -3.90
C ILE A 227 -11.10 -7.15 -4.13
N PRO A 228 -11.00 -7.63 -5.39
CA PRO A 228 -10.75 -9.04 -5.70
C PRO A 228 -9.27 -9.40 -5.55
N ILE A 229 -8.81 -9.55 -4.30
CA ILE A 229 -7.41 -9.84 -3.95
C ILE A 229 -6.97 -11.26 -4.34
N SER A 230 -7.88 -12.24 -4.41
CA SER A 230 -7.53 -13.64 -4.75
C SER A 230 -6.77 -13.75 -6.08
N SER A 231 -7.26 -13.09 -7.12
CA SER A 231 -6.58 -13.04 -8.43
C SER A 231 -5.16 -12.45 -8.37
N ARG A 232 -4.88 -11.61 -7.36
CA ARG A 232 -3.57 -11.00 -7.13
C ARG A 232 -2.64 -11.97 -6.40
N VAL A 233 -3.16 -12.80 -5.52
CA VAL A 233 -2.41 -13.88 -4.85
C VAL A 233 -1.87 -14.88 -5.87
N ASP A 234 -2.66 -15.24 -6.89
CA ASP A 234 -2.21 -16.12 -7.96
C ASP A 234 -0.99 -15.53 -8.70
N LEU A 235 -1.04 -14.23 -9.01
CA LEU A 235 0.05 -13.50 -9.65
C LEU A 235 1.30 -13.40 -8.75
N VAL A 236 1.12 -13.24 -7.43
CA VAL A 236 2.24 -13.34 -6.46
C VAL A 236 2.90 -14.71 -6.59
N GLY A 237 2.12 -15.79 -6.64
CA GLY A 237 2.63 -17.14 -6.86
C GLY A 237 3.43 -17.27 -8.15
N GLU A 238 2.94 -16.72 -9.25
CA GLU A 238 3.65 -16.73 -10.53
C GLU A 238 4.99 -15.98 -10.47
N VAL A 239 5.00 -14.80 -9.85
CA VAL A 239 6.20 -13.97 -9.65
C VAL A 239 7.23 -14.72 -8.80
N LEU A 240 6.82 -15.31 -7.68
CA LEU A 240 7.72 -16.07 -6.82
C LEU A 240 8.29 -17.30 -7.55
N LYS A 241 7.46 -18.02 -8.31
CA LYS A 241 7.91 -19.13 -9.16
C LYS A 241 8.91 -18.67 -10.22
N ASP A 242 8.68 -17.52 -10.85
CA ASP A 242 9.61 -16.94 -11.82
C ASP A 242 10.96 -16.58 -11.18
N LYS A 243 10.95 -15.95 -10.01
CA LYS A 243 12.15 -15.64 -9.22
C LYS A 243 12.94 -16.91 -8.91
N LEU A 244 12.28 -17.93 -8.40
CA LEU A 244 12.88 -19.23 -8.10
C LEU A 244 13.45 -19.88 -9.36
N LYS A 245 12.77 -19.84 -10.50
CA LYS A 245 13.28 -20.44 -11.74
C LYS A 245 14.57 -19.78 -12.23
N LYS A 246 14.70 -18.46 -12.09
CA LYS A 246 15.82 -17.66 -12.61
C LYS A 246 17.01 -17.60 -11.64
N ASP A 247 16.76 -17.52 -10.34
CA ASP A 247 17.79 -17.34 -9.33
C ASP A 247 18.14 -18.67 -8.65
N LYS A 248 19.39 -19.11 -8.80
CA LYS A 248 19.88 -20.34 -8.15
C LYS A 248 19.92 -20.20 -6.63
N ASN A 249 20.31 -19.04 -6.11
CA ASN A 249 20.38 -18.81 -4.67
C ASN A 249 18.98 -18.79 -4.05
N ALA A 250 18.00 -18.24 -4.77
CA ALA A 250 16.60 -18.29 -4.37
C ALA A 250 16.06 -19.73 -4.26
N ARG A 251 16.55 -20.67 -5.08
CA ARG A 251 16.11 -22.08 -5.02
C ARG A 251 16.67 -22.84 -3.83
N GLU A 252 17.84 -22.45 -3.33
CA GLU A 252 18.39 -23.07 -2.13
C GLU A 252 17.51 -22.82 -0.90
N VAL A 253 16.67 -21.79 -0.92
CA VAL A 253 15.74 -21.43 0.16
C VAL A 253 14.86 -22.60 0.57
N VAL A 254 14.23 -23.30 -0.38
CA VAL A 254 13.32 -24.41 -0.03
C VAL A 254 14.10 -25.54 0.62
N PHE A 255 15.32 -25.78 0.17
CA PHE A 255 16.19 -26.75 0.82
C PHE A 255 16.57 -26.32 2.24
N THR A 256 17.13 -25.12 2.41
CA THR A 256 17.65 -24.62 3.68
C THR A 256 16.56 -24.29 4.71
N LYS A 257 15.38 -23.83 4.27
CA LYS A 257 14.30 -23.37 5.16
C LYS A 257 13.23 -24.42 5.40
N VAL A 258 13.08 -25.39 4.51
CA VAL A 258 12.04 -26.43 4.64
C VAL A 258 12.65 -27.81 4.85
N ILE A 259 13.49 -28.27 3.92
CA ILE A 259 14.01 -29.64 3.91
C ILE A 259 15.00 -29.87 5.05
N GLU A 260 15.96 -28.96 5.23
CA GLU A 260 17.01 -29.06 6.24
C GLU A 260 16.41 -29.10 7.66
N PRO A 261 15.53 -28.17 8.09
CA PRO A 261 14.92 -28.23 9.43
C PRO A 261 14.06 -29.48 9.66
N LEU A 262 13.39 -30.00 8.63
CA LEU A 262 12.66 -31.27 8.71
C LEU A 262 13.63 -32.44 8.90
N SER A 263 14.73 -32.44 8.15
CA SER A 263 15.76 -33.47 8.17
C SER A 263 16.54 -33.48 9.49
N GLU A 264 16.82 -32.31 10.08
CA GLU A 264 17.47 -32.17 11.39
C GLU A 264 16.67 -32.84 12.53
N ARG A 265 15.33 -32.82 12.43
CA ARG A 265 14.46 -33.52 13.40
C ARG A 265 14.50 -35.03 13.24
N MET A 266 14.76 -35.51 12.03
CA MET A 266 14.74 -36.93 11.69
C MET A 266 16.12 -37.61 11.84
N ILE A 267 17.21 -36.88 11.57
CA ILE A 267 18.59 -37.39 11.57
C ILE A 267 19.25 -37.10 12.93
N LYS A 268 19.75 -38.15 13.61
CA LYS A 268 20.49 -37.99 14.86
C LYS A 268 21.81 -37.24 14.62
N SER A 269 22.32 -36.54 15.64
CA SER A 269 23.59 -35.80 15.56
C SER A 269 24.79 -36.66 15.16
N THR A 270 24.76 -37.94 15.51
CA THR A 270 25.75 -38.93 15.08
C THR A 270 25.04 -40.24 14.75
N ASN A 271 25.35 -40.78 13.58
CA ASN A 271 24.80 -42.04 13.10
C ASN A 271 25.95 -43.03 12.97
N THR A 272 26.08 -43.91 13.96
CA THR A 272 27.12 -44.94 14.01
C THR A 272 26.63 -46.21 13.34
N PHE A 273 27.43 -46.73 12.43
CA PHE A 273 27.23 -47.99 11.73
C PHE A 273 28.29 -49.00 12.18
N ASN A 274 28.17 -50.24 11.69
CA ASN A 274 29.16 -51.28 11.97
C ASN A 274 30.56 -50.87 11.48
N TYR A 275 31.59 -51.56 11.98
CA TYR A 275 33.01 -51.32 11.66
C TYR A 275 33.52 -49.94 12.09
N GLY A 276 32.79 -49.29 13.01
CA GLY A 276 33.12 -47.98 13.55
C GLY A 276 33.05 -46.84 12.53
N ILE A 277 32.30 -47.04 11.44
CA ILE A 277 31.96 -46.00 10.48
C ILE A 277 30.86 -45.14 11.12
N ALA A 278 31.05 -43.83 11.11
CA ALA A 278 30.03 -42.91 11.58
C ALA A 278 29.87 -41.78 10.57
N PHE A 279 28.64 -41.29 10.45
CA PHE A 279 28.30 -40.10 9.68
C PHE A 279 27.74 -39.05 10.62
N SER A 280 28.24 -37.83 10.50
CA SER A 280 27.62 -36.69 11.18
C SER A 280 26.32 -36.33 10.48
N ARG A 281 25.45 -35.58 11.16
CA ARG A 281 24.23 -35.07 10.53
C ARG A 281 24.55 -34.17 9.33
N GLU A 282 25.52 -33.29 9.51
CA GLU A 282 25.95 -32.31 8.52
C GLU A 282 26.42 -33.02 7.24
N GLU A 283 27.19 -34.11 7.39
CA GLU A 283 27.64 -34.94 6.28
C GLU A 283 26.47 -35.57 5.52
N ILE A 284 25.47 -36.11 6.22
CA ILE A 284 24.27 -36.69 5.59
C ILE A 284 23.47 -35.61 4.85
N LEU A 285 23.33 -34.42 5.43
CA LEU A 285 22.62 -33.29 4.82
C LEU A 285 23.34 -32.77 3.58
N GLU A 286 24.68 -32.67 3.61
CA GLU A 286 25.46 -32.30 2.44
C GLU A 286 25.31 -33.29 1.29
N VAL A 287 25.32 -34.60 1.59
CA VAL A 287 25.09 -35.64 0.59
C VAL A 287 23.68 -35.54 0.01
N LEU A 288 22.65 -35.36 0.85
CA LEU A 288 21.27 -35.15 0.39
C LEU A 288 21.15 -33.91 -0.50
N LYS A 289 21.75 -32.78 -0.08
CA LYS A 289 21.76 -31.52 -0.86
C LYS A 289 22.45 -31.72 -2.20
N GLY A 290 23.57 -32.43 -2.22
CA GLY A 290 24.34 -32.72 -3.44
C GLY A 290 23.60 -33.60 -4.46
N LYS A 291 22.57 -34.35 -4.05
CA LYS A 291 21.73 -35.15 -4.94
C LYS A 291 20.47 -34.43 -5.43
N ALA A 292 20.16 -33.25 -4.89
CA ALA A 292 19.07 -32.43 -5.38
C ALA A 292 19.43 -31.81 -6.73
N SER A 293 18.88 -32.37 -7.82
CA SER A 293 19.08 -31.82 -9.16
C SER A 293 18.44 -30.44 -9.30
N ASP A 294 18.94 -29.65 -10.26
CA ASP A 294 18.40 -28.31 -10.57
C ASP A 294 16.90 -28.35 -10.91
N GLU A 295 16.49 -29.40 -11.65
CA GLU A 295 15.11 -29.66 -12.05
C GLU A 295 14.24 -30.08 -10.85
N TRP A 296 14.76 -30.94 -9.99
CA TRP A 296 14.07 -31.34 -8.76
C TRP A 296 13.82 -30.13 -7.86
N MET A 297 14.84 -29.29 -7.64
CA MET A 297 14.70 -28.07 -6.83
C MET A 297 13.70 -27.07 -7.42
N LYS A 298 13.68 -26.89 -8.75
CA LYS A 298 12.70 -26.04 -9.43
C LYS A 298 11.27 -26.55 -9.24
N THR A 299 11.08 -27.86 -9.39
CA THR A 299 9.76 -28.50 -9.24
C THR A 299 9.29 -28.39 -7.80
N GLU A 300 10.15 -28.74 -6.85
CA GLU A 300 9.82 -28.75 -5.43
C GLU A 300 9.50 -27.34 -4.93
N SER A 301 10.32 -26.36 -5.30
CA SER A 301 10.07 -24.96 -4.92
C SER A 301 8.81 -24.40 -5.57
N GLY A 302 8.48 -24.84 -6.79
CA GLY A 302 7.21 -24.50 -7.44
C GLY A 302 6.00 -25.02 -6.67
N ARG A 303 6.03 -26.29 -6.24
CA ARG A 303 4.96 -26.89 -5.44
C ARG A 303 4.76 -26.19 -4.11
N PHE A 304 5.84 -25.82 -3.42
CA PHE A 304 5.76 -25.05 -2.19
C PHE A 304 4.96 -23.75 -2.39
N ILE A 305 5.23 -23.02 -3.47
CA ILE A 305 4.50 -21.80 -3.80
C ILE A 305 3.04 -22.10 -4.18
N ASP A 306 2.77 -23.18 -4.91
CA ASP A 306 1.40 -23.55 -5.28
C ASP A 306 0.53 -23.87 -4.05
N GLU A 307 1.06 -24.64 -3.09
CA GLU A 307 0.34 -24.92 -1.83
C GLU A 307 0.17 -23.66 -0.97
N PHE A 308 1.14 -22.74 -1.02
CA PHE A 308 1.03 -21.46 -0.34
C PHE A 308 -0.09 -20.58 -0.94
N VAL A 309 -0.19 -20.53 -2.27
CA VAL A 309 -1.26 -19.79 -2.99
C VAL A 309 -2.64 -20.34 -2.64
N LYS A 310 -2.83 -21.68 -2.69
CA LYS A 310 -4.09 -22.33 -2.33
C LYS A 310 -4.52 -21.97 -0.90
N TYR A 311 -3.60 -22.04 0.05
CA TYR A 311 -3.86 -21.65 1.44
C TYR A 311 -4.26 -20.17 1.54
N MET A 312 -3.54 -19.27 0.88
CA MET A 312 -3.86 -17.83 0.89
C MET A 312 -5.22 -17.51 0.24
N ASN A 313 -5.61 -18.26 -0.78
CA ASN A 313 -6.95 -18.18 -1.40
C ASN A 313 -8.04 -18.88 -0.57
N SER A 314 -7.70 -19.45 0.59
CA SER A 314 -8.62 -20.24 1.43
C SER A 314 -9.26 -21.41 0.68
N GLU A 315 -8.56 -21.95 -0.33
CA GLU A 315 -8.95 -23.22 -0.97
C GLU A 315 -8.74 -24.40 0.01
N ASP A 316 -7.77 -24.25 0.91
CA ASP A 316 -7.46 -25.17 2.00
C ASP A 316 -7.48 -24.46 3.36
N ASP A 317 -8.13 -25.06 4.36
CA ASP A 317 -8.27 -24.52 5.73
C ASP A 317 -6.93 -24.46 6.50
N SER A 318 -5.91 -25.19 6.04
CA SER A 318 -4.61 -25.27 6.70
C SER A 318 -3.49 -25.40 5.67
N PHE A 319 -2.40 -24.66 5.87
CA PHE A 319 -1.21 -24.81 5.04
C PHE A 319 -0.54 -26.17 5.32
N GLN A 320 -0.59 -27.07 4.33
CA GLN A 320 0.07 -28.37 4.38
C GLN A 320 1.01 -28.51 3.18
N TYR A 321 2.26 -28.86 3.45
CA TYR A 321 3.26 -29.06 2.41
C TYR A 321 4.04 -30.34 2.67
N ILE A 322 3.97 -31.27 1.71
CA ILE A 322 4.61 -32.58 1.78
C ILE A 322 5.72 -32.64 0.74
N VAL A 323 6.94 -32.85 1.20
CA VAL A 323 8.12 -33.03 0.34
C VAL A 323 8.36 -34.52 0.14
N ASP A 324 8.32 -34.98 -1.10
CA ASP A 324 8.78 -36.33 -1.45
C ASP A 324 10.31 -36.33 -1.63
N ILE A 325 11.00 -36.93 -0.65
CA ILE A 325 12.46 -37.08 -0.67
C ILE A 325 12.92 -38.47 -1.08
N SER A 326 12.03 -39.36 -1.55
CA SER A 326 12.35 -40.77 -1.83
C SER A 326 13.52 -40.93 -2.79
N THR A 327 13.48 -40.23 -3.93
CA THR A 327 14.53 -40.26 -4.95
C THR A 327 15.85 -39.68 -4.46
N LEU A 328 15.80 -38.60 -3.67
CA LEU A 328 16.98 -38.00 -3.05
C LEU A 328 17.60 -38.92 -2.02
N ARG A 329 16.77 -39.54 -1.18
CA ARG A 329 17.19 -40.52 -0.17
C ARG A 329 17.93 -41.68 -0.84
N ASP A 330 17.35 -42.29 -1.86
CA ASP A 330 17.93 -43.46 -2.49
C ASP A 330 19.29 -43.11 -3.13
N SER A 331 19.36 -41.97 -3.83
CA SER A 331 20.60 -41.46 -4.40
C SER A 331 21.66 -41.07 -3.35
N ALA A 332 21.22 -40.59 -2.19
CA ALA A 332 22.09 -40.21 -1.08
C ALA A 332 22.63 -41.46 -0.36
N VAL A 333 21.82 -42.51 -0.20
CA VAL A 333 22.24 -43.79 0.37
C VAL A 333 23.35 -44.41 -0.47
N ASP A 334 23.21 -44.44 -1.79
CA ASP A 334 24.25 -44.96 -2.68
C ASP A 334 25.59 -44.22 -2.49
N ASN A 335 25.55 -42.89 -2.41
CA ASN A 335 26.76 -42.09 -2.18
C ASN A 335 27.36 -42.28 -0.77
N LEU A 336 26.51 -42.43 0.25
CA LEU A 336 26.98 -42.74 1.61
C LEU A 336 27.60 -44.14 1.69
N LEU A 337 27.13 -45.10 0.88
CA LEU A 337 27.74 -46.43 0.78
C LEU A 337 29.13 -46.35 0.15
N ASP A 338 29.32 -45.52 -0.88
CA ASP A 338 30.64 -45.28 -1.47
C ASP A 338 31.60 -44.66 -0.44
N ILE A 339 31.15 -43.63 0.29
CA ILE A 339 31.95 -43.00 1.36
C ILE A 339 32.25 -43.99 2.49
N ALA A 340 31.27 -44.84 2.86
CA ALA A 340 31.48 -45.87 3.87
C ALA A 340 32.51 -46.91 3.41
N SER A 341 32.48 -47.32 2.15
CA SER A 341 33.44 -48.26 1.57
C SER A 341 34.85 -47.67 1.60
N GLU A 342 35.03 -46.42 1.17
CA GLU A 342 36.32 -45.73 1.19
C GLU A 342 36.87 -45.61 2.62
N ARG A 343 36.03 -45.23 3.58
CA ARG A 343 36.40 -45.16 5.01
C ARG A 343 36.77 -46.53 5.58
N LEU A 344 36.09 -47.59 5.13
CA LEU A 344 36.39 -48.96 5.55
C LEU A 344 37.75 -49.41 5.01
N ASP A 345 38.00 -49.17 3.72
CA ASP A 345 39.27 -49.51 3.05
C ASP A 345 40.43 -48.77 3.72
N GLN A 346 40.30 -47.46 3.96
CA GLN A 346 41.29 -46.67 4.67
C GLN A 346 41.58 -47.24 6.07
N ARG A 347 40.54 -47.60 6.81
CA ARG A 347 40.71 -48.21 8.14
C ARG A 347 41.40 -49.57 8.08
N ILE A 348 41.14 -50.35 7.03
CA ILE A 348 41.83 -51.63 6.81
C ILE A 348 43.31 -51.39 6.50
N GLU A 349 43.64 -50.42 5.64
CA GLU A 349 45.03 -50.04 5.31
C GLU A 349 45.81 -49.53 6.54
N GLU A 350 45.14 -48.86 7.47
CA GLU A 350 45.72 -48.35 8.71
C GLU A 350 45.96 -49.45 9.77
N LEU A 351 45.50 -50.70 9.54
CA LEU A 351 45.72 -51.80 10.49
C LEU A 351 47.19 -52.23 10.52
N PRO A 352 47.77 -52.42 11.72
CA PRO A 352 49.15 -52.89 11.84
C PRO A 352 49.28 -54.37 11.39
N PRO A 353 50.46 -54.81 10.94
CA PRO A 353 50.72 -56.22 10.69
C PRO A 353 50.64 -57.03 12.00
N CYS A 354 50.01 -58.20 11.95
CA CYS A 354 49.85 -59.06 13.11
C CYS A 354 51.22 -59.58 13.58
N SER A 355 51.52 -59.41 14.87
CA SER A 355 52.73 -59.97 15.49
C SER A 355 52.40 -60.79 16.74
N GLY A 356 53.09 -61.92 16.90
CA GLY A 356 52.95 -62.81 18.07
C GLY A 356 51.60 -63.54 18.18
N LEU A 357 51.18 -63.85 19.41
CA LEU A 357 49.94 -64.58 19.74
C LEU A 357 48.64 -63.90 19.26
N VAL A 358 48.69 -62.63 18.85
CA VAL A 358 47.55 -61.86 18.34
C VAL A 358 47.07 -62.39 16.97
N ALA A 359 47.98 -62.92 16.14
CA ALA A 359 47.65 -63.54 14.86
C ALA A 359 46.78 -64.81 14.98
N LEU A 360 46.81 -65.47 16.15
CA LEU A 360 46.03 -66.68 16.44
C LEU A 360 44.62 -66.37 16.96
N LEU A 361 44.38 -65.14 17.43
CA LEU A 361 43.10 -64.71 18.03
C LEU A 361 42.23 -63.89 17.07
N THR A 362 42.76 -63.45 15.92
CA THR A 362 42.04 -62.68 14.88
C THR A 362 41.02 -63.49 14.07
N ILE A 363 40.90 -64.80 14.30
CA ILE A 363 40.01 -65.68 13.53
C ILE A 363 38.52 -65.58 13.96
N ASN A 364 38.18 -64.79 14.98
CA ASN A 364 36.79 -64.63 15.41
C ASN A 364 36.08 -63.49 14.64
N LEU A 365 35.80 -63.74 13.35
CA LEU A 365 35.14 -62.86 12.39
C LEU A 365 33.64 -62.56 12.67
N LYS A 366 33.16 -62.80 13.89
CA LYS A 366 31.75 -62.54 14.28
C LYS A 366 31.55 -61.22 15.03
N SER A 367 32.60 -60.44 15.25
CA SER A 367 32.47 -59.10 15.82
C SER A 367 32.00 -58.12 14.73
N PRO A 368 31.08 -57.18 15.02
CA PRO A 368 30.76 -56.06 14.13
C PRO A 368 31.92 -55.05 13.97
N ASP A 369 33.09 -55.35 14.53
CA ASP A 369 34.29 -54.52 14.52
C ASP A 369 35.37 -55.09 13.60
N LEU A 370 36.22 -54.20 13.06
CA LEU A 370 37.40 -54.58 12.28
C LEU A 370 38.39 -55.45 13.10
N PRO A 371 39.14 -56.36 12.45
CA PRO A 371 40.21 -57.08 13.12
C PRO A 371 41.27 -56.12 13.64
N LYS A 372 41.97 -56.50 14.72
CA LYS A 372 42.98 -55.63 15.35
C LYS A 372 44.28 -55.48 14.55
N CYS A 373 44.50 -56.33 13.55
CA CYS A 373 45.71 -56.35 12.72
C CYS A 373 45.45 -57.13 11.42
N LEU A 374 46.31 -56.94 10.42
CA LEU A 374 46.33 -57.69 9.16
C LEU A 374 47.38 -58.82 9.21
N PRO A 375 47.07 -60.04 8.70
CA PRO A 375 47.98 -61.20 8.76
C PRO A 375 49.30 -61.02 8.01
#